data_AF-A0A8J5N9H9-F1
#
_entry.id   AF-A0A8J5N9H9-F1
#
_cell.length_a   1.000
_cell.length_b   1.000
_cell.length_c   1.000
_cell.angle_alpha   90.00
_cell.angle_beta   90.00
_cell.angle_gamma   90.00
#
_symmetry.space_group_name_H-M   'P 1'
#
loop_
_entity.id
_entity.type
_entity.pdbx_description
1 polymer ?
#
loop_
_entity_poly.entity_id
_entity_poly.type
_entity_poly.pdbx_seq_one_letter_code
_entity_poly.pdbx_strand_id
1 'polypeptide(L)'
;EEGVVVVVDNGKLSDQKHTAVMAWNKASEGDWRQSIYCKLRERNKKEYENINDLIQLHNRLFEQSESLRTENLHLTLQNERLRQENTQLQSQGGGGGGEGGGSSSVVVQALEQKVYKLQEELTNLHRRKGENAQQLVELNQCLQERDKLMASKDNKLAEYESDLLILREDLAAKEAVLADVQAVNQVLRDEYQTLNLAFTALEDKYRKAQGENRELIDRWMAQKAKDAEKLNMENDTALKKRQLVLEEQLKEAAREPKQVNTDDKFACSPPICLTAILPAKAYLKFDAHDGEVNSVCFSPQGRILATGGADRKLKLWDISRATVEAKGLLTGSNAGVTAIDFDAEESLILGASNDFASRVWTVVDHRLRHTLTGHSGKVMAARFLSESAKVVTGSHDRTLKIWDLRSRACIRTIFAGSSCNDLVPSDSAATTIISGHFDKKIRFWDTRTEQSANEVPLQGKITSLSLSREPVLWHALGTQVENHLCPAIELKRS
;
A
#
# COMPACT_ATOMS: atom_id res chain seq x y z
N GLU A 1 -4.87 15.80 62.73
CA GLU A 1 -6.16 16.21 62.14
C GLU A 1 -6.05 15.97 60.64
N GLU A 2 -6.82 15.15 59.94
CA GLU A 2 -7.88 14.18 60.19
C GLU A 2 -7.78 13.21 59.00
N GLY A 3 -8.10 11.92 59.18
CA GLY A 3 -8.23 11.00 58.06
C GLY A 3 -9.62 11.06 57.44
N VAL A 4 -9.74 10.77 56.14
CA VAL A 4 -10.98 10.24 55.53
C VAL A 4 -10.63 9.20 54.45
N VAL A 5 -11.55 8.25 54.33
CA VAL A 5 -11.49 6.86 53.86
C VAL A 5 -12.25 6.68 52.53
N VAL A 6 -11.61 6.00 51.57
CA VAL A 6 -12.09 4.91 50.66
C VAL A 6 -13.19 5.15 49.61
N VAL A 7 -12.97 4.63 48.38
CA VAL A 7 -13.76 3.54 47.75
C VAL A 7 -12.87 2.75 46.77
N VAL A 8 -12.72 1.45 47.04
CA VAL A 8 -12.30 0.42 46.08
C VAL A 8 -13.58 -0.07 45.39
N ASP A 9 -13.61 -0.04 44.07
CA ASP A 9 -14.60 -0.78 43.29
C ASP A 9 -13.92 -2.00 42.64
N ASN A 10 -14.33 -3.18 43.11
CA ASN A 10 -13.94 -4.47 42.56
C ASN A 10 -15.02 -4.90 41.55
N GLY A 11 -14.89 -4.43 40.31
CA GLY A 11 -15.66 -4.91 39.16
C GLY A 11 -14.77 -5.73 38.22
N LYS A 12 -14.79 -7.05 38.34
CA LYS A 12 -14.22 -7.98 37.37
C LYS A 12 -14.83 -7.73 35.99
N LEU A 13 -14.03 -7.38 34.97
CA LEU A 13 -14.27 -7.75 33.57
C LEU A 13 -13.01 -7.59 32.70
N SER A 14 -12.58 -8.73 32.17
CA SER A 14 -11.67 -8.96 31.04
C SER A 14 -10.25 -8.37 31.08
N ASP A 15 -9.34 -9.19 31.60
CA ASP A 15 -7.95 -9.27 31.17
C ASP A 15 -7.83 -9.30 29.64
N GLN A 16 -7.02 -8.38 29.08
CA GLN A 16 -6.01 -8.64 28.03
C GLN A 16 -5.47 -7.38 27.34
N LYS A 17 -5.89 -6.15 27.68
CA LYS A 17 -5.42 -4.94 26.98
C LYS A 17 -4.55 -3.95 27.77
N HIS A 18 -4.38 -4.11 29.10
CA HIS A 18 -3.61 -3.15 29.90
C HIS A 18 -2.14 -3.52 30.19
N THR A 19 -1.69 -4.72 29.84
CA THR A 19 -0.30 -5.17 30.09
C THR A 19 0.70 -4.69 29.02
N ALA A 20 0.24 -4.29 27.82
CA ALA A 20 1.14 -3.83 26.75
C ALA A 20 1.55 -2.35 26.89
N VAL A 21 0.65 -1.50 27.41
CA VAL A 21 0.89 -0.04 27.50
C VAL A 21 1.77 0.32 28.72
N MET A 22 1.66 -0.44 29.82
CA MET A 22 2.54 -0.29 30.99
C MET A 22 3.96 -0.87 30.77
N ALA A 23 4.12 -1.83 29.86
CA ALA A 23 5.43 -2.42 29.54
C ALA A 23 6.28 -1.51 28.64
N TRP A 24 5.65 -0.71 27.77
CA TRP A 24 6.36 0.27 26.94
C TRP A 24 6.85 1.48 27.73
N ASN A 25 6.07 1.99 28.70
CA ASN A 25 6.48 3.13 29.51
C ASN A 25 7.55 2.82 30.56
N LYS A 26 7.71 1.55 30.98
CA LYS A 26 8.79 1.16 31.90
C LYS A 26 10.13 0.88 31.22
N ALA A 27 10.14 0.59 29.92
CA ALA A 27 11.37 0.31 29.18
C ALA A 27 12.09 1.61 28.75
N SER A 28 11.35 2.68 28.45
CA SER A 28 11.92 3.94 27.94
C SER A 28 12.38 4.93 29.02
N GLU A 29 11.81 4.90 30.23
CA GLU A 29 12.20 5.83 31.30
C GLU A 29 13.53 5.48 31.98
N GLY A 30 13.98 4.22 31.90
CA GLY A 30 15.24 3.75 32.49
C GLY A 30 16.48 3.98 31.63
N ASP A 31 16.33 3.94 30.30
CA ASP A 31 17.47 3.91 29.37
C ASP A 31 18.20 5.25 29.27
N TRP A 32 17.49 6.37 29.27
CA TRP A 32 18.12 7.68 29.12
C TRP A 32 18.91 8.09 30.37
N ARG A 33 18.42 7.77 31.57
CA ARG A 33 19.13 8.05 32.83
C ARG A 33 20.42 7.24 32.93
N GLN A 34 20.35 5.96 32.57
CA GLN A 34 21.52 5.09 32.58
C GLN A 34 22.54 5.49 31.50
N SER A 35 22.08 5.91 30.33
CA SER A 35 22.92 6.45 29.26
C SER A 35 23.65 7.74 29.68
N ILE A 36 22.94 8.68 30.32
CA ILE A 36 23.55 9.91 30.85
C ILE A 36 24.58 9.57 31.95
N TYR A 37 24.25 8.67 32.86
CA TYR A 37 25.16 8.24 33.92
C TYR A 37 26.44 7.60 33.34
N CYS A 38 26.32 6.72 32.35
CA CYS A 38 27.45 6.13 31.65
C CYS A 38 28.31 7.18 30.93
N LYS A 39 27.70 8.12 30.20
CA LYS A 39 28.43 9.20 29.51
C LYS A 39 29.16 10.13 30.47
N LEU A 40 28.54 10.49 31.60
CA LEU A 40 29.19 11.29 32.66
C LEU A 40 30.36 10.53 33.28
N ARG A 41 30.21 9.22 33.51
CA ARG A 41 31.28 8.38 34.05
C ARG A 41 32.45 8.24 33.07
N GLU A 42 32.20 8.07 31.77
CA GLU A 42 33.24 8.05 30.74
C GLU A 42 33.94 9.40 30.59
N ARG A 43 33.18 10.50 30.61
CA ARG A 43 33.74 11.85 30.59
C ARG A 43 34.64 12.06 31.80
N ASN A 44 34.14 11.76 33.00
CA ASN A 44 34.92 11.90 34.23
C ASN A 44 36.17 11.02 34.21
N LYS A 45 36.13 9.81 33.64
CA LYS A 45 37.32 8.96 33.50
C LYS A 45 38.37 9.60 32.59
N LYS A 46 37.96 10.10 31.42
CA LYS A 46 38.87 10.75 30.45
C LYS A 46 39.43 12.08 30.97
N GLU A 47 38.61 12.90 31.62
CA GLU A 47 39.03 14.18 32.18
C GLU A 47 39.93 13.99 33.41
N TYR A 48 39.63 13.00 34.26
CA TYR A 48 40.42 12.69 35.44
C TYR A 48 41.83 12.20 35.08
N GLU A 49 42.00 11.38 34.04
CA GLU A 49 43.33 10.93 33.60
C GLU A 49 44.22 12.11 33.20
N ASN A 50 43.71 13.04 32.38
CA ASN A 50 44.46 14.24 31.97
C ASN A 50 44.78 15.18 33.15
N ILE A 51 43.84 15.36 34.08
CA ILE A 51 44.04 16.20 35.26
C ILE A 51 45.01 15.54 36.24
N ASN A 52 44.96 14.22 36.39
CA ASN A 52 45.85 13.46 37.26
C ASN A 52 47.30 13.53 36.75
N ASP A 53 47.51 13.39 35.44
CA ASP A 53 48.85 13.57 34.83
C ASP A 53 49.38 14.99 35.04
N LEU A 54 48.52 16.00 34.91
CA LEU A 54 48.87 17.40 35.18
C LEU A 54 49.25 17.63 36.65
N ILE A 55 48.49 17.05 37.59
CA ILE A 55 48.77 17.12 39.04
C ILE A 55 50.11 16.44 39.35
N GLN A 56 50.37 15.26 38.78
CA GLN A 56 51.63 14.54 38.97
C GLN A 56 52.82 15.33 38.44
N LEU A 57 52.70 15.92 37.24
CA LEU A 57 53.73 16.79 36.67
C LEU A 57 53.96 18.04 37.53
N HIS A 58 52.88 18.67 38.01
CA HIS A 58 52.97 19.83 38.90
C HIS A 58 53.69 19.48 40.20
N ASN A 59 53.33 18.36 40.85
CA ASN A 59 53.98 17.91 42.07
C ASN A 59 55.47 17.60 41.83
N ARG A 60 55.82 16.95 40.72
CA ARG A 60 57.22 16.67 40.36
C ARG A 60 58.03 17.94 40.11
N LEU A 61 57.47 18.92 39.41
CA LEU A 61 58.10 20.23 39.21
C LEU A 61 58.25 21.00 40.51
N PHE A 62 57.24 20.92 41.39
CA PHE A 62 57.28 21.54 42.71
C PHE A 62 58.39 20.95 43.57
N GLU A 63 58.51 19.62 43.63
CA GLU A 63 59.59 18.91 44.34
C GLU A 63 60.98 19.26 43.77
N GLN A 64 61.12 19.34 42.44
CA GLN A 64 62.37 19.78 41.80
C GLN A 64 62.72 21.23 42.12
N SER A 65 61.73 22.13 42.14
CA SER A 65 61.92 23.53 42.52
C SER A 65 62.35 23.68 43.98
N GLU A 66 61.72 22.95 44.90
CA GLU A 66 62.12 22.86 46.31
C GLU A 66 63.55 22.31 46.46
N SER A 67 63.90 21.25 45.73
CA SER A 67 65.26 20.69 45.72
C SER A 67 66.30 21.71 45.23
N LEU A 68 66.03 22.41 44.12
CA LEU A 68 66.94 23.43 43.61
C LEU A 68 67.04 24.65 44.54
N ARG A 69 65.97 24.98 45.24
CA ARG A 69 65.96 26.06 46.24
C ARG A 69 66.80 25.71 47.46
N THR A 70 66.70 24.48 47.95
CA THR A 70 67.53 24.00 49.08
C THR A 70 69.00 23.89 48.69
N GLU A 71 69.31 23.43 47.48
CA GLU A 71 70.69 23.41 46.95
C GLU A 71 71.28 24.82 46.82
N ASN A 72 70.51 25.79 46.29
CA ASN A 72 70.93 27.19 46.24
C ASN A 72 71.18 27.79 47.63
N LEU A 73 70.32 27.48 48.60
CA LEU A 73 70.52 27.91 49.99
C LEU A 73 71.82 27.31 50.56
N HIS A 74 72.08 26.02 50.28
CA HIS A 74 73.30 25.36 50.72
C HIS A 74 74.56 25.98 50.10
N LEU A 75 74.54 26.25 48.79
CA LEU A 75 75.63 26.94 48.08
C LEU A 75 75.83 28.38 48.60
N THR A 76 74.76 29.06 48.99
CA THR A 76 74.84 30.41 49.57
C THR A 76 75.51 30.38 50.94
N LEU A 77 75.10 29.45 51.81
CA LEU A 77 75.72 29.25 53.13
C LEU A 77 77.19 28.82 53.03
N GLN A 78 77.51 27.96 52.05
CA GLN A 78 78.89 27.56 51.78
C GLN A 78 79.73 28.75 51.31
N ASN A 79 79.19 29.61 50.45
CA ASN A 79 79.87 30.84 50.02
C ASN A 79 80.07 31.82 51.19
N GLU A 80 79.09 31.98 52.07
CA GLU A 80 79.25 32.79 53.28
C GLU A 80 80.30 32.22 54.23
N ARG A 81 80.34 30.90 54.43
CA ARG A 81 81.36 30.24 55.24
C ARG A 81 82.77 30.44 54.65
N LEU A 82 82.93 30.28 53.33
CA LEU A 82 84.18 30.56 52.63
C LEU A 82 84.57 32.05 52.72
N ARG A 83 83.60 32.96 52.70
CA ARG A 83 83.85 34.40 52.94
C ARG A 83 84.29 34.66 54.37
N GLN A 84 83.66 34.03 55.36
CA GLN A 84 84.05 34.14 56.76
C GLN A 84 85.45 33.58 57.01
N GLU A 85 85.79 32.41 56.45
CA GLU A 85 87.15 31.86 56.48
C GLU A 85 88.16 32.80 55.82
N ASN A 86 87.83 33.40 54.67
CA ASN A 86 88.68 34.41 54.04
C ASN A 86 88.87 35.66 54.92
N THR A 87 87.82 36.14 55.59
CA THR A 87 87.94 37.27 56.53
C THR A 87 88.72 36.90 57.80
N GLN A 88 88.60 35.66 58.29
CA GLN A 88 89.39 35.16 59.42
C GLN A 88 90.87 35.03 59.06
N LEU A 89 91.18 34.51 57.87
CA LEU A 89 92.54 34.47 57.32
C LEU A 89 93.10 35.89 57.12
N GLN A 90 92.29 36.86 56.69
CA GLN A 90 92.70 38.27 56.64
C GLN A 90 92.90 38.89 58.04
N SER A 91 92.13 38.47 59.05
CA SER A 91 92.29 38.93 60.44
C SER A 91 93.48 38.30 61.17
N GLN A 92 93.89 37.07 60.81
CA GLN A 92 95.14 36.45 61.26
C GLN A 92 96.38 36.95 60.49
N GLY A 93 96.20 37.61 59.35
CA GLY A 93 97.27 38.21 58.54
C GLY A 93 97.72 39.61 58.99
N GLY A 94 97.24 40.10 60.12
CA GLY A 94 97.55 41.43 60.65
C GLY A 94 98.57 41.40 61.80
N GLY A 95 99.85 41.16 61.52
CA GLY A 95 100.91 41.40 62.50
C GLY A 95 102.27 40.77 62.20
N GLY A 96 103.25 41.60 61.86
CA GLY A 96 104.68 41.29 62.00
C GLY A 96 105.37 40.79 60.74
N GLY A 97 106.18 41.66 60.14
CA GLY A 97 107.02 41.34 58.99
C GLY A 97 108.26 40.50 59.32
N GLY A 98 108.95 40.09 58.25
CA GLY A 98 110.30 39.53 58.32
C GLY A 98 110.43 38.16 57.63
N GLU A 99 110.95 38.20 56.40
CA GLU A 99 111.86 37.23 55.78
C GLU A 99 111.50 35.72 55.75
N GLY A 100 111.46 35.16 54.53
CA GLY A 100 111.54 33.71 54.32
C GLY A 100 110.78 33.21 53.10
N GLY A 101 111.43 33.22 51.94
CA GLY A 101 110.89 32.90 50.61
C GLY A 101 110.46 31.45 50.33
N GLY A 102 109.69 30.82 51.24
CA GLY A 102 109.10 29.49 51.04
C GLY A 102 107.56 29.48 50.93
N SER A 103 106.87 30.50 51.43
CA SER A 103 105.39 30.52 51.53
C SER A 103 104.69 31.07 50.27
N SER A 104 105.36 31.94 49.50
CA SER A 104 104.80 32.54 48.28
C SER A 104 104.51 31.50 47.18
N SER A 105 105.35 30.46 47.04
CA SER A 105 105.19 29.45 45.98
C SER A 105 103.96 28.56 46.18
N VAL A 106 103.65 28.18 47.43
CA VAL A 106 102.49 27.33 47.75
C VAL A 106 101.18 28.11 47.60
N VAL A 107 101.17 29.39 47.99
CA VAL A 107 99.99 30.28 47.80
C VAL A 107 99.76 30.57 46.31
N VAL A 108 100.83 30.76 45.53
CA VAL A 108 100.74 30.94 44.06
C VAL A 108 100.22 29.66 43.39
N GLN A 109 100.73 28.47 43.74
CA GLN A 109 100.20 27.20 43.21
C GLN A 109 98.73 26.95 43.59
N ALA A 110 98.32 27.30 44.81
CA ALA A 110 96.93 27.17 45.23
C ALA A 110 96.00 28.11 44.45
N LEU A 111 96.45 29.33 44.17
CA LEU A 111 95.72 30.29 43.34
C LEU A 111 95.66 29.83 41.87
N GLU A 112 96.74 29.29 41.32
CA GLU A 112 96.76 28.72 39.95
C GLU A 112 95.80 27.53 39.80
N GLN A 113 95.74 26.62 40.78
CA GLN A 113 94.75 25.54 40.79
C GLN A 113 93.31 26.05 40.89
N LYS A 114 93.09 27.15 41.62
CA LYS A 114 91.77 27.77 41.76
C LYS A 114 91.35 28.46 40.47
N VAL A 115 92.28 29.11 39.76
CA VAL A 115 92.05 29.67 38.42
C VAL A 115 91.68 28.55 37.46
N TYR A 116 92.40 27.43 37.45
CA TYR A 116 92.07 26.28 36.60
C TYR A 116 90.67 25.71 36.88
N LYS A 117 90.30 25.52 38.15
CA LYS A 117 88.95 25.05 38.53
C LYS A 117 87.86 26.02 38.10
N LEU A 118 88.06 27.32 38.30
CA LEU A 118 87.12 28.35 37.84
C LEU A 118 87.00 28.36 36.32
N GLN A 119 88.09 28.08 35.60
CA GLN A 119 88.09 27.99 34.14
C GLN A 119 87.34 26.75 33.65
N GLU A 120 87.50 25.61 34.33
CA GLU A 120 86.72 24.39 34.08
C GLU A 120 85.22 24.60 34.36
N GLU A 121 84.88 25.22 35.49
CA GLU A 121 83.50 25.59 35.84
C GLU A 121 82.88 26.53 34.80
N LEU A 122 83.65 27.53 34.32
CA LEU A 122 83.19 28.45 33.28
C LEU A 122 82.92 27.70 31.97
N THR A 123 83.81 26.78 31.56
CA THR A 123 83.57 25.97 30.35
C THR A 123 82.35 25.06 30.49
N ASN A 124 82.14 24.45 31.66
CA ASN A 124 80.96 23.64 31.95
C ASN A 124 79.67 24.48 31.95
N LEU A 125 79.71 25.70 32.47
CA LEU A 125 78.57 26.63 32.40
C LEU A 125 78.26 27.05 30.96
N HIS A 126 79.28 27.31 30.13
CA HIS A 126 79.09 27.60 28.71
C HIS A 126 78.47 26.41 27.96
N ARG A 127 78.92 25.17 28.26
CA ARG A 127 78.33 23.95 27.70
C ARG A 127 76.86 23.79 28.09
N ARG A 128 76.53 23.90 29.38
CA ARG A 128 75.15 23.85 29.89
C ARG A 128 74.28 24.95 29.31
N LYS A 129 74.82 26.16 29.13
CA LYS A 129 74.11 27.27 28.48
C LYS A 129 73.79 26.94 27.02
N GLY A 130 74.70 26.31 26.29
CA GLY A 130 74.47 25.81 24.93
C GLY A 130 73.39 24.72 24.87
N GLU A 131 73.46 23.74 25.76
CA GLU A 131 72.46 22.66 25.89
C GLU A 131 71.06 23.22 26.21
N ASN A 132 70.94 24.14 27.18
CA ASN A 132 69.67 24.79 27.51
C ASN A 132 69.13 25.65 26.37
N ALA A 133 70.01 26.34 25.62
CA ALA A 133 69.60 27.10 24.45
C ALA A 133 69.05 26.19 23.34
N GLN A 134 69.65 25.02 23.15
CA GLN A 134 69.17 24.04 22.17
C GLN A 134 67.83 23.42 22.59
N GLN A 135 67.67 23.07 23.87
CA GLN A 135 66.37 22.62 24.41
C GLN A 135 65.27 23.68 24.24
N LEU A 136 65.58 24.96 24.42
CA LEU A 136 64.62 26.05 24.18
C LEU A 136 64.18 26.15 22.72
N VAL A 137 65.10 25.94 21.77
CA VAL A 137 64.77 25.91 20.34
C VAL A 137 63.86 24.73 20.02
N GLU A 138 64.20 23.54 20.52
CA GLU A 138 63.38 22.33 20.33
C GLU A 138 61.98 22.49 20.94
N LEU A 139 61.88 23.07 22.15
CA LEU A 139 60.59 23.35 22.79
C LEU A 139 59.76 24.35 21.99
N ASN A 140 60.38 25.41 21.47
CA ASN A 140 59.71 26.40 20.63
C ASN A 140 59.21 25.78 19.31
N GLN A 141 59.99 24.87 18.71
CA GLN A 141 59.56 24.16 17.51
C GLN A 141 58.38 23.24 17.81
N CYS A 142 58.42 22.50 18.92
CA CYS A 142 57.30 21.67 19.39
C CYS A 142 56.05 22.51 19.68
N LEU A 143 56.19 23.69 20.29
CA LEU A 143 55.10 24.64 20.50
C LEU A 143 54.47 25.08 19.18
N GLN A 144 55.28 25.49 18.20
CA GLN A 144 54.77 25.90 16.88
C GLN A 144 54.02 24.77 16.16
N GLU A 145 54.49 23.53 16.27
CA GLU A 145 53.79 22.36 15.71
C GLU A 145 52.46 22.11 16.40
N ARG A 146 52.41 22.23 17.74
CA ARG A 146 51.16 22.13 18.50
C ARG A 146 50.18 23.26 18.17
N ASP A 147 50.65 24.49 18.01
CA ASP A 147 49.81 25.63 17.64
C ASP A 147 49.19 25.43 16.24
N LYS A 148 49.96 24.91 15.27
CA LYS A 148 49.43 24.55 13.95
C LYS A 148 48.37 23.44 14.05
N LEU A 149 48.61 22.43 14.88
CA LEU A 149 47.65 21.35 15.08
C LEU A 149 46.36 21.86 15.75
N MET A 150 46.48 22.73 16.75
CA MET A 150 45.34 23.40 17.39
C MET A 150 44.53 24.19 16.37
N ALA A 151 45.17 25.05 15.57
CA ALA A 151 44.49 25.81 14.52
C ALA A 151 43.77 24.90 13.50
N SER A 152 44.38 23.78 13.11
CA SER A 152 43.72 22.80 12.22
C SER A 152 42.51 22.14 12.88
N LYS A 153 42.55 21.88 14.18
CA LYS A 153 41.42 21.30 14.93
C LYS A 153 40.29 22.32 15.12
N ASP A 154 40.63 23.58 15.38
CA ASP A 154 39.67 24.66 15.52
C ASP A 154 38.91 24.91 14.21
N ASN A 155 39.61 24.87 13.06
CA ASN A 155 38.96 24.96 11.74
C ASN A 155 37.97 23.80 11.51
N LYS A 156 38.36 22.57 11.86
CA LYS A 156 37.46 21.41 11.73
C LYS A 156 36.27 21.49 12.68
N LEU A 157 36.47 22.02 13.88
CA LEU A 157 35.37 22.26 14.82
C LEU A 157 34.39 23.28 14.25
N ALA A 158 34.87 24.38 13.66
CA ALA A 158 34.03 25.38 13.02
C ALA A 158 33.25 24.80 11.81
N GLU A 159 33.88 23.95 11.00
CA GLU A 159 33.21 23.23 9.91
C GLU A 159 32.07 22.36 10.47
N TYR A 160 32.34 21.53 11.48
CA TYR A 160 31.32 20.69 12.09
C TYR A 160 30.20 21.48 12.79
N GLU A 161 30.52 22.63 13.39
CA GLU A 161 29.51 23.53 13.96
C GLU A 161 28.57 24.09 12.87
N SER A 162 29.12 24.43 11.70
CA SER A 162 28.32 24.87 10.56
C SER A 162 27.43 23.77 10.00
N ASP A 163 27.95 22.54 9.88
CA ASP A 163 27.17 21.38 9.44
C ASP A 163 26.03 21.07 10.42
N LEU A 164 26.31 21.11 11.74
CA LEU A 164 25.30 20.90 12.78
C LEU A 164 24.19 21.94 12.74
N LEU A 165 24.49 23.19 12.37
CA LEU A 165 23.49 24.23 12.20
C LEU A 165 22.55 23.90 11.03
N ILE A 166 23.12 23.56 9.86
CA ILE A 166 22.34 23.19 8.66
C ILE A 166 21.46 21.97 8.95
N LEU A 167 22.03 20.92 9.58
CA LEU A 167 21.29 19.73 9.97
C LEU A 167 20.14 20.02 10.94
N ARG A 168 20.29 21.01 11.84
CA ARG A 168 19.21 21.43 12.74
C ARG A 168 18.10 22.16 12.00
N GLU A 169 18.43 23.02 11.03
CA GLU A 169 17.44 23.70 10.20
C GLU A 169 16.66 22.71 9.34
N ASP A 170 17.35 21.74 8.73
CA ASP A 170 16.72 20.66 7.97
C ASP A 170 15.79 19.82 8.85
N LEU A 171 16.22 19.46 10.06
CA LEU A 171 15.41 18.70 11.00
C LEU A 171 14.14 19.47 11.39
N ALA A 172 14.26 20.76 11.70
CA ALA A 172 13.10 21.61 12.00
C ALA A 172 12.13 21.72 10.81
N ALA A 173 12.65 21.83 9.58
CA ALA A 173 11.84 21.84 8.37
C ALA A 173 11.09 20.51 8.15
N LYS A 174 11.74 19.37 8.42
CA LYS A 174 11.08 18.05 8.34
C LYS A 174 10.03 17.86 9.43
N GLU A 175 10.28 18.34 10.64
CA GLU A 175 9.30 18.31 11.73
C GLU A 175 8.04 19.12 11.38
N ALA A 176 8.19 20.30 10.75
CA ALA A 176 7.07 21.10 10.28
C ALA A 176 6.22 20.36 9.23
N VAL A 177 6.87 19.78 8.21
CA VAL A 177 6.17 18.99 7.18
C VAL A 177 5.46 17.77 7.79
N LEU A 178 6.08 17.13 8.78
CA LEU A 178 5.48 15.99 9.47
C LEU A 178 4.22 16.41 10.26
N ALA A 179 4.25 17.58 10.91
CA ALA A 179 3.09 18.14 11.60
C ALA A 179 1.94 18.46 10.62
N ASP A 180 2.24 19.06 9.46
CA ASP A 180 1.24 19.34 8.42
C ASP A 180 0.58 18.06 7.90
N VAL A 181 1.38 17.02 7.62
CA VAL A 181 0.87 15.72 7.17
C VAL A 181 0.04 15.03 8.26
N GLN A 182 0.40 15.18 9.53
CA GLN A 182 -0.41 14.67 10.64
C GLN A 182 -1.76 15.39 10.74
N ALA A 183 -1.79 16.72 10.57
CA ALA A 183 -3.03 17.50 10.57
C ALA A 183 -3.96 17.09 9.41
N VAL A 184 -3.43 16.93 8.20
CA VAL A 184 -4.22 16.47 7.04
C VAL A 184 -4.75 15.05 7.28
N ASN A 185 -3.95 14.13 7.83
CA ASN A 185 -4.41 12.78 8.16
C ASN A 185 -5.52 12.79 9.22
N GLN A 186 -5.47 13.71 10.19
CA GLN A 186 -6.52 13.86 11.19
C GLN A 186 -7.83 14.31 10.54
N VAL A 187 -7.80 15.32 9.67
CA VAL A 187 -8.98 15.78 8.92
C VAL A 187 -9.59 14.65 8.09
N LEU A 188 -8.77 13.88 7.38
CA LEU A 188 -9.26 12.73 6.59
C LEU A 188 -9.92 11.64 7.45
N ARG A 189 -9.42 11.42 8.68
CA ARG A 189 -10.05 10.49 9.63
C ARG A 189 -11.41 10.99 10.10
N ASP A 190 -11.53 12.29 10.37
CA ASP A 190 -12.79 12.90 10.81
C ASP A 190 -13.84 12.91 9.69
N GLU A 191 -13.41 13.17 8.44
CA GLU A 191 -14.27 13.05 7.24
C GLU A 191 -14.74 11.60 7.05
N TYR A 192 -13.83 10.63 7.18
CA TYR A 192 -14.17 9.22 7.09
C TYR A 192 -15.19 8.80 8.15
N GLN A 193 -15.02 9.23 9.41
CA GLN A 193 -15.97 8.96 10.48
C GLN A 193 -17.34 9.56 10.20
N THR A 194 -17.37 10.81 9.72
CA THR A 194 -18.62 11.50 9.36
C THR A 194 -19.34 10.78 8.21
N LEU A 195 -18.60 10.36 7.18
CA LEU A 195 -19.16 9.61 6.05
C LEU A 195 -19.69 8.24 6.48
N ASN A 196 -18.99 7.55 7.38
CA ASN A 196 -19.43 6.28 7.92
C ASN A 196 -20.73 6.41 8.72
N LEU A 197 -20.86 7.47 9.54
CA LEU A 197 -22.11 7.77 10.24
C LEU A 197 -23.26 8.05 9.25
N ALA A 198 -23.00 8.85 8.21
CA ALA A 198 -24.01 9.11 7.17
C ALA A 198 -24.42 7.83 6.42
N PHE A 199 -23.46 6.95 6.12
CA PHE A 199 -23.72 5.66 5.49
C PHE A 199 -24.59 4.75 6.37
N THR A 200 -24.27 4.60 7.64
CA THR A 200 -25.09 3.80 8.58
C THR A 200 -26.52 4.33 8.69
N ALA A 201 -26.71 5.66 8.75
CA ALA A 201 -28.02 6.28 8.76
C ALA A 201 -28.81 6.02 7.45
N LEU A 202 -28.12 5.98 6.30
CA LEU A 202 -28.74 5.67 5.02
C LEU A 202 -29.14 4.18 4.94
N GLU A 203 -28.28 3.28 5.42
CA GLU A 203 -28.58 1.85 5.49
C GLU A 203 -29.83 1.60 6.35
N ASP A 204 -29.98 2.27 7.49
CA ASP A 204 -31.15 2.12 8.35
C ASP A 204 -32.43 2.60 7.67
N LYS A 205 -32.37 3.71 6.92
CA LYS A 205 -33.49 4.17 6.09
C LYS A 205 -33.83 3.15 5.00
N TYR A 206 -32.82 2.57 4.36
CA TYR A 206 -33.01 1.54 3.34
C TYR A 206 -33.66 0.27 3.92
N ARG A 207 -33.21 -0.20 5.09
CA ARG A 207 -33.81 -1.32 5.80
C ARG A 207 -35.28 -1.06 6.14
N LYS A 208 -35.62 0.14 6.61
CA LYS A 208 -37.01 0.55 6.87
C LYS A 208 -37.87 0.51 5.60
N ALA A 209 -37.40 1.11 4.52
CA ALA A 209 -38.11 1.12 3.24
C ALA A 209 -38.30 -0.31 2.67
N GLN A 210 -37.30 -1.19 2.82
CA GLN A 210 -37.44 -2.60 2.45
C GLN A 210 -38.50 -3.31 3.31
N GLY A 211 -38.56 -3.02 4.61
CA GLY A 211 -39.60 -3.53 5.50
C GLY A 211 -41.00 -3.12 5.05
N GLU A 212 -41.21 -1.82 4.77
CA GLU A 212 -42.47 -1.29 4.27
C GLU A 212 -42.88 -1.91 2.93
N ASN A 213 -41.94 -2.07 1.99
CA ASN A 213 -42.19 -2.73 0.72
C ASN A 213 -42.61 -4.19 0.89
N ARG A 214 -41.98 -4.93 1.82
CA ARG A 214 -42.35 -6.30 2.13
C ARG A 214 -43.78 -6.38 2.67
N GLU A 215 -44.14 -5.49 3.60
CA GLU A 215 -45.50 -5.42 4.13
C GLU A 215 -46.54 -5.08 3.06
N LEU A 216 -46.20 -4.22 2.10
CA LEU A 216 -47.08 -3.90 0.97
C LEU A 216 -47.27 -5.09 0.04
N ILE A 217 -46.20 -5.84 -0.26
CA ILE A 217 -46.27 -7.08 -1.04
C ILE A 217 -47.14 -8.10 -0.31
N ASP A 218 -46.94 -8.31 0.98
CA ASP A 218 -47.72 -9.26 1.78
C ASP A 218 -49.21 -8.89 1.77
N ARG A 219 -49.54 -7.59 1.91
CA ARG A 219 -50.92 -7.08 1.79
C ARG A 219 -51.50 -7.31 0.40
N TRP A 220 -50.73 -7.06 -0.65
CA TRP A 220 -51.17 -7.26 -2.03
C TRP A 220 -51.42 -8.74 -2.34
N MET A 221 -50.52 -9.63 -1.90
CA MET A 221 -50.65 -11.08 -2.05
C MET A 221 -51.90 -11.60 -1.31
N ALA A 222 -52.14 -11.12 -0.10
CA ALA A 222 -53.35 -11.46 0.66
C ALA A 222 -54.63 -11.01 -0.08
N GLN A 223 -54.62 -9.82 -0.69
CA GLN A 223 -55.74 -9.34 -1.49
C GLN A 223 -55.94 -10.18 -2.75
N LYS A 224 -54.87 -10.53 -3.46
CA LYS A 224 -54.93 -11.40 -4.65
C LYS A 224 -55.43 -12.80 -4.34
N ALA A 225 -55.08 -13.36 -3.18
CA ALA A 225 -55.61 -14.64 -2.72
C ALA A 225 -57.13 -14.58 -2.54
N LYS A 226 -57.66 -13.51 -1.90
CA LYS A 226 -59.10 -13.29 -1.75
C LYS A 226 -59.82 -13.16 -3.10
N ASP A 227 -59.24 -12.42 -4.04
CA ASP A 227 -59.80 -12.28 -5.39
C ASP A 227 -59.83 -13.62 -6.13
N ALA A 228 -58.78 -14.44 -5.99
CA ALA A 228 -58.71 -15.78 -6.57
C ALA A 228 -59.74 -16.74 -5.96
N GLU A 229 -59.94 -16.70 -4.64
CA GLU A 229 -61.00 -17.47 -3.96
C GLU A 229 -62.39 -17.10 -4.49
N LYS A 230 -62.65 -15.80 -4.70
CA LYS A 230 -63.92 -15.33 -5.27
C LYS A 230 -64.14 -15.86 -6.69
N LEU A 231 -63.13 -15.78 -7.55
CA LEU A 231 -63.20 -16.33 -8.92
C LEU A 231 -63.40 -17.85 -8.93
N ASN A 232 -62.75 -18.58 -8.02
CA ASN A 232 -62.95 -20.02 -7.89
C ASN A 232 -64.39 -20.35 -7.49
N MET A 233 -64.97 -19.63 -6.53
CA MET A 233 -66.38 -19.80 -6.16
C MET A 233 -67.32 -19.54 -7.36
N GLU A 234 -67.08 -18.47 -8.12
CA GLU A 234 -67.87 -18.15 -9.33
C GLU A 234 -67.73 -19.26 -10.38
N ASN A 235 -66.52 -19.76 -10.63
CA ASN A 235 -66.26 -20.83 -11.58
C ASN A 235 -66.92 -22.14 -11.16
N ASP A 236 -66.89 -22.49 -9.87
CA ASP A 236 -67.60 -23.66 -9.33
C ASP A 236 -69.12 -23.55 -9.54
N THR A 237 -69.70 -22.36 -9.36
CA THR A 237 -71.13 -22.16 -9.66
C THR A 237 -71.43 -22.27 -11.16
N ALA A 238 -70.53 -21.76 -12.01
CA ALA A 238 -70.67 -21.84 -13.47
C ALA A 238 -70.53 -23.29 -13.96
N LEU A 239 -69.61 -24.07 -13.40
CA LEU A 239 -69.45 -25.49 -13.67
C LEU A 239 -70.69 -26.28 -13.29
N LYS A 240 -71.26 -26.06 -12.10
CA LYS A 240 -72.53 -26.70 -11.70
C LYS A 240 -73.66 -26.38 -12.67
N LYS A 241 -73.79 -25.12 -13.10
CA LYS A 241 -74.79 -24.72 -14.11
C LYS A 241 -74.56 -25.43 -15.45
N ARG A 242 -73.32 -25.49 -15.93
CA ARG A 242 -72.96 -26.19 -17.17
C ARG A 242 -73.21 -27.70 -17.08
N GLN A 243 -72.94 -28.33 -15.93
CA GLN A 243 -73.24 -29.74 -15.70
C GLN A 243 -74.75 -30.00 -15.79
N LEU A 244 -75.59 -29.14 -15.20
CA LEU A 244 -77.03 -29.26 -15.31
C LEU A 244 -77.52 -29.11 -16.76
N VAL A 245 -77.00 -28.13 -17.49
CA VAL A 245 -77.34 -27.93 -18.92
C VAL A 245 -76.87 -29.13 -19.77
N LEU A 246 -75.68 -29.67 -19.49
CA LEU A 246 -75.16 -30.85 -20.19
C LEU A 246 -76.01 -32.09 -19.88
N GLU A 247 -76.43 -32.29 -18.63
CA GLU A 247 -77.35 -33.38 -18.27
C GLU A 247 -78.70 -33.25 -18.99
N GLU A 248 -79.20 -32.02 -19.14
CA GLU A 248 -80.42 -31.73 -19.90
C GLU A 248 -80.23 -32.02 -21.39
N GLN A 249 -79.12 -31.58 -21.98
CA GLN A 249 -78.76 -31.86 -23.37
C GLN A 249 -78.48 -33.35 -23.62
N LEU A 250 -77.92 -34.09 -22.67
CA LEU A 250 -77.74 -35.55 -22.78
C LEU A 250 -79.09 -36.28 -22.73
N LYS A 251 -80.04 -35.80 -21.92
CA LYS A 251 -81.43 -36.30 -21.92
C LYS A 251 -82.15 -36.00 -23.24
N GLU A 252 -81.84 -34.86 -23.86
CA GLU A 252 -82.38 -34.45 -25.16
C GLU A 252 -81.72 -35.21 -26.33
N ALA A 253 -80.40 -35.39 -26.31
CA ALA A 253 -79.64 -36.19 -27.28
C ALA A 253 -79.99 -37.69 -27.20
N ALA A 254 -80.36 -38.21 -26.02
CA ALA A 254 -80.91 -39.56 -25.89
C ALA A 254 -82.27 -39.73 -26.60
N ARG A 255 -82.91 -38.66 -27.08
CA ARG A 255 -84.15 -38.69 -27.89
C ARG A 255 -83.92 -38.61 -29.40
N GLU A 256 -82.72 -38.29 -29.87
CA GLU A 256 -82.42 -38.17 -31.30
C GLU A 256 -81.28 -39.13 -31.73
N PRO A 257 -81.48 -40.05 -32.69
CA PRO A 257 -80.39 -40.81 -33.24
C PRO A 257 -79.82 -40.11 -34.48
N LYS A 258 -78.56 -39.64 -34.43
CA LYS A 258 -77.75 -39.42 -35.65
C LYS A 258 -76.24 -39.59 -35.43
N GLN A 259 -75.64 -40.20 -36.45
CA GLN A 259 -74.29 -40.75 -36.55
C GLN A 259 -73.18 -39.69 -36.54
N VAL A 260 -72.07 -40.01 -35.88
CA VAL A 260 -70.83 -39.23 -35.87
C VAL A 260 -69.89 -39.77 -36.94
N ASN A 261 -69.47 -38.92 -37.88
CA ASN A 261 -68.26 -39.13 -38.67
C ASN A 261 -67.09 -38.42 -37.97
N THR A 262 -66.08 -39.20 -37.62
CA THR A 262 -64.76 -38.75 -37.16
C THR A 262 -63.88 -38.49 -38.38
N ASP A 263 -63.23 -37.34 -38.45
CA ASP A 263 -61.85 -37.22 -38.94
C ASP A 263 -61.43 -35.74 -38.89
N ASP A 264 -60.44 -35.42 -38.04
CA ASP A 264 -59.53 -34.30 -38.30
C ASP A 264 -58.20 -34.52 -37.58
N LYS A 265 -57.21 -34.96 -38.36
CA LYS A 265 -55.80 -35.07 -37.98
C LYS A 265 -55.12 -33.73 -38.26
N PHE A 266 -54.83 -32.94 -37.22
CA PHE A 266 -53.92 -31.81 -37.34
C PHE A 266 -52.46 -32.27 -37.19
N ALA A 267 -51.73 -32.17 -38.30
CA ALA A 267 -50.29 -32.34 -38.38
C ALA A 267 -49.58 -31.16 -37.68
N CYS A 268 -48.63 -31.45 -36.79
CA CYS A 268 -47.76 -30.47 -36.15
C CYS A 268 -46.41 -30.47 -36.88
N SER A 269 -46.06 -29.35 -37.53
CA SER A 269 -44.77 -29.14 -38.18
C SER A 269 -43.67 -28.85 -37.13
N PRO A 270 -42.47 -29.45 -37.22
CA PRO A 270 -41.37 -29.17 -36.30
C PRO A 270 -40.73 -27.79 -36.59
N PRO A 271 -40.13 -27.13 -35.56
CA PRO A 271 -39.46 -25.86 -35.75
C PRO A 271 -38.18 -26.02 -36.60
N ILE A 272 -38.01 -25.11 -37.54
CA ILE A 272 -36.90 -25.03 -38.51
C ILE A 272 -35.61 -24.69 -37.76
N CYS A 273 -34.60 -25.56 -37.86
CA CYS A 273 -33.24 -25.31 -37.38
C CYS A 273 -32.39 -24.84 -38.58
N LEU A 274 -31.95 -23.57 -38.56
CA LEU A 274 -31.04 -23.03 -39.57
C LEU A 274 -29.64 -23.63 -39.37
N THR A 275 -29.09 -24.17 -40.46
CA THR A 275 -27.75 -24.75 -40.53
C THR A 275 -26.66 -23.71 -40.26
N ALA A 276 -25.95 -23.85 -39.15
CA ALA A 276 -24.69 -23.15 -38.90
C ALA A 276 -23.62 -23.67 -39.87
N ILE A 277 -22.99 -22.77 -40.64
CA ILE A 277 -21.88 -23.12 -41.52
C ILE A 277 -20.62 -23.26 -40.65
N LEU A 278 -20.19 -24.50 -40.42
CA LEU A 278 -18.93 -24.79 -39.74
C LEU A 278 -17.76 -24.61 -40.74
N PRO A 279 -16.77 -23.76 -40.46
CA PRO A 279 -15.60 -23.64 -41.31
C PRO A 279 -14.81 -24.97 -41.33
N ALA A 280 -14.55 -25.49 -42.53
CA ALA A 280 -13.97 -26.82 -42.72
C ALA A 280 -12.44 -26.90 -42.53
N LYS A 281 -11.74 -25.76 -42.42
CA LYS A 281 -10.27 -25.71 -42.40
C LYS A 281 -9.75 -24.66 -41.41
N ALA A 282 -8.82 -25.06 -40.54
CA ALA A 282 -8.06 -24.15 -39.69
C ALA A 282 -6.99 -23.44 -40.53
N TYR A 283 -6.97 -22.11 -40.48
CA TYR A 283 -6.01 -21.29 -41.24
C TYR A 283 -4.72 -20.99 -40.47
N LEU A 284 -4.79 -20.81 -39.15
CA LEU A 284 -3.68 -20.44 -38.27
C LEU A 284 -3.80 -21.18 -36.93
N LYS A 285 -2.66 -21.60 -36.36
CA LYS A 285 -2.55 -22.19 -35.03
C LYS A 285 -1.34 -21.58 -34.32
N PHE A 286 -1.55 -21.08 -33.10
CA PHE A 286 -0.49 -20.50 -32.27
C PHE A 286 -0.85 -20.62 -30.79
N ASP A 287 0.16 -20.61 -29.93
CA ASP A 287 0.00 -20.68 -28.48
C ASP A 287 -0.15 -19.27 -27.90
N ALA A 288 -1.37 -18.93 -27.47
CA ALA A 288 -1.67 -17.58 -27.01
C ALA A 288 -1.31 -17.34 -25.54
N HIS A 289 -1.51 -18.32 -24.65
CA HIS A 289 -1.38 -18.16 -23.20
C HIS A 289 -0.69 -19.36 -22.54
N ASP A 290 -0.06 -19.13 -21.38
CA ASP A 290 0.54 -20.17 -20.54
C ASP A 290 -0.55 -20.84 -19.67
N GLY A 291 -1.55 -21.43 -20.31
CA GLY A 291 -2.72 -22.03 -19.67
C GLY A 291 -3.96 -22.02 -20.57
N GLU A 292 -5.12 -22.36 -19.98
CA GLU A 292 -6.39 -22.38 -20.68
C GLU A 292 -6.76 -20.99 -21.24
N VAL A 293 -7.18 -20.95 -22.50
CA VAL A 293 -7.77 -19.75 -23.12
C VAL A 293 -9.27 -19.82 -22.89
N ASN A 294 -9.80 -18.91 -22.07
CA ASN A 294 -11.21 -18.93 -21.70
C ASN A 294 -12.08 -18.10 -22.64
N SER A 295 -11.51 -17.06 -23.26
CA SER A 295 -12.26 -16.14 -24.11
C SER A 295 -11.42 -15.63 -25.27
N VAL A 296 -12.09 -15.44 -26.40
CA VAL A 296 -11.54 -14.85 -27.61
C VAL A 296 -12.57 -13.89 -28.21
N CYS A 297 -12.12 -12.73 -28.69
CA CYS A 297 -12.98 -11.72 -29.28
C CYS A 297 -12.24 -10.97 -30.39
N PHE A 298 -12.83 -10.89 -31.57
CA PHE A 298 -12.34 -10.01 -32.62
C PHE A 298 -12.83 -8.58 -32.39
N SER A 299 -12.00 -7.61 -32.72
CA SER A 299 -12.41 -6.21 -32.77
C SER A 299 -13.50 -6.02 -33.85
N PRO A 300 -14.41 -5.03 -33.70
CA PRO A 300 -15.44 -4.70 -34.69
C PRO A 300 -14.97 -4.60 -36.15
N GLN A 301 -13.79 -4.04 -36.40
CA GLN A 301 -13.14 -3.92 -37.71
C GLN A 301 -12.41 -5.21 -38.15
N GLY A 302 -12.29 -6.20 -37.26
CA GLY A 302 -11.75 -7.53 -37.55
C GLY A 302 -10.23 -7.62 -37.63
N ARG A 303 -9.51 -6.54 -37.35
CA ARG A 303 -8.04 -6.50 -37.44
C ARG A 303 -7.35 -7.05 -36.18
N ILE A 304 -7.90 -6.75 -35.01
CA ILE A 304 -7.29 -7.14 -33.73
C ILE A 304 -8.06 -8.32 -33.15
N LEU A 305 -7.36 -9.37 -32.75
CA LEU A 305 -7.91 -10.43 -31.91
C LEU A 305 -7.47 -10.20 -30.47
N ALA A 306 -8.42 -10.23 -29.54
CA ALA A 306 -8.15 -10.29 -28.11
C ALA A 306 -8.34 -11.71 -27.59
N THR A 307 -7.42 -12.17 -26.74
CA THR A 307 -7.48 -13.47 -26.06
C THR A 307 -7.30 -13.28 -24.56
N GLY A 308 -8.03 -14.05 -23.76
CA GLY A 308 -7.99 -14.01 -22.30
C GLY A 308 -7.74 -15.38 -21.73
N GLY A 309 -6.76 -15.47 -20.84
CA GLY A 309 -6.27 -16.75 -20.33
C GLY A 309 -6.37 -16.93 -18.82
N ALA A 310 -6.17 -18.17 -18.40
CA ALA A 310 -5.95 -18.57 -17.01
C ALA A 310 -4.64 -18.00 -16.43
N ASP A 311 -3.70 -17.58 -17.29
CA ASP A 311 -2.48 -16.83 -16.96
C ASP A 311 -2.75 -15.40 -16.46
N ARG A 312 -4.03 -15.03 -16.31
CA ARG A 312 -4.55 -13.76 -15.76
C ARG A 312 -4.25 -12.56 -16.65
N LYS A 313 -3.91 -12.81 -17.90
CA LYS A 313 -3.57 -11.79 -18.89
C LYS A 313 -4.64 -11.74 -19.97
N LEU A 314 -4.79 -10.56 -20.55
CA LEU A 314 -5.49 -10.36 -21.81
C LEU A 314 -4.44 -9.92 -22.83
N LYS A 315 -4.33 -10.64 -23.95
CA LYS A 315 -3.34 -10.38 -25.02
C LYS A 315 -4.06 -9.93 -26.28
N LEU A 316 -3.47 -8.97 -26.98
CA LEU A 316 -3.94 -8.45 -28.26
C LEU A 316 -3.02 -8.94 -29.37
N TRP A 317 -3.61 -9.34 -30.47
CA TRP A 317 -2.92 -9.90 -31.63
C TRP A 317 -3.37 -9.18 -32.89
N ASP A 318 -2.43 -8.78 -33.75
CA ASP A 318 -2.75 -8.35 -35.11
C ASP A 318 -2.79 -9.61 -35.98
N ILE A 319 -3.94 -9.86 -36.62
CA ILE A 319 -4.13 -11.04 -37.47
C ILE A 319 -4.13 -10.60 -38.92
N SER A 320 -3.07 -10.98 -39.63
CA SER A 320 -3.01 -10.91 -41.08
C SER A 320 -3.24 -12.30 -41.67
N ARG A 321 -3.54 -12.39 -42.98
CA ARG A 321 -3.92 -13.66 -43.64
C ARG A 321 -2.92 -14.83 -43.48
N ALA A 322 -1.68 -14.58 -43.01
CA ALA A 322 -0.67 -15.62 -42.85
C ALA A 322 0.18 -15.50 -41.57
N THR A 323 0.04 -14.43 -40.77
CA THR A 323 0.85 -14.21 -39.56
C THR A 323 0.01 -13.71 -38.41
N VAL A 324 0.40 -14.10 -37.20
CA VAL A 324 -0.16 -13.61 -35.94
C VAL A 324 0.97 -12.91 -35.20
N GLU A 325 0.79 -11.62 -34.96
CA GLU A 325 1.79 -10.80 -34.27
C GLU A 325 1.22 -10.31 -32.94
N ALA A 326 2.00 -10.45 -31.86
CA ALA A 326 1.62 -9.92 -30.56
C ALA A 326 1.63 -8.39 -30.61
N LYS A 327 0.45 -7.78 -30.47
CA LYS A 327 0.26 -6.33 -30.54
C LYS A 327 0.36 -5.67 -29.17
N GLY A 328 -0.16 -6.32 -28.13
CA GLY A 328 -0.21 -5.72 -26.80
C GLY A 328 -0.54 -6.72 -25.71
N LEU A 329 -0.18 -6.36 -24.47
CA LEU A 329 -0.44 -7.13 -23.27
C LEU A 329 -1.15 -6.25 -22.25
N LEU A 330 -2.32 -6.69 -21.81
CA LEU A 330 -3.12 -6.01 -20.80
C LEU A 330 -3.02 -6.79 -19.49
N THR A 331 -2.44 -6.15 -18.48
CA THR A 331 -2.25 -6.70 -17.14
C THR A 331 -3.15 -6.02 -16.11
N GLY A 332 -3.27 -6.63 -14.93
CA GLY A 332 -4.00 -6.06 -13.78
C GLY A 332 -5.09 -6.97 -13.22
N SER A 333 -5.49 -8.02 -13.94
CA SER A 333 -6.39 -9.05 -13.43
C SER A 333 -5.69 -9.96 -12.42
N ASN A 334 -6.35 -10.26 -11.30
CA ASN A 334 -5.77 -11.09 -10.23
C ASN A 334 -6.10 -12.58 -10.40
N ALA A 335 -6.95 -12.93 -11.36
CA ALA A 335 -7.32 -14.29 -11.72
C ALA A 335 -7.56 -14.41 -13.23
N GLY A 336 -7.90 -15.61 -13.70
CA GLY A 336 -8.15 -15.88 -15.12
C GLY A 336 -9.25 -15.00 -15.69
N VAL A 337 -9.00 -14.48 -16.90
CA VAL A 337 -9.96 -13.65 -17.67
C VAL A 337 -10.99 -14.60 -18.29
N THR A 338 -12.28 -14.34 -18.09
CA THR A 338 -13.40 -15.25 -18.43
C THR A 338 -14.20 -14.81 -19.63
N ALA A 339 -14.33 -13.51 -19.87
CA ALA A 339 -15.00 -12.92 -21.03
C ALA A 339 -14.27 -11.66 -21.48
N ILE A 340 -14.37 -11.34 -22.77
CA ILE A 340 -13.76 -10.17 -23.40
C ILE A 340 -14.76 -9.52 -24.33
N ASP A 341 -14.76 -8.19 -24.37
CA ASP A 341 -15.55 -7.41 -25.32
C ASP A 341 -14.81 -6.14 -25.74
N PHE A 342 -14.98 -5.73 -26.99
CA PHE A 342 -14.53 -4.43 -27.49
C PHE A 342 -15.70 -3.45 -27.49
N ASP A 343 -15.41 -2.17 -27.29
CA ASP A 343 -16.39 -1.12 -27.58
C ASP A 343 -16.58 -0.97 -29.10
N ALA A 344 -17.65 -0.29 -29.51
CA ALA A 344 -17.97 -0.08 -30.92
C ALA A 344 -16.89 0.72 -31.67
N GLU A 345 -16.20 1.63 -30.97
CA GLU A 345 -15.15 2.51 -31.52
C GLU A 345 -13.74 1.90 -31.49
N GLU A 346 -13.59 0.68 -30.95
CA GLU A 346 -12.30 0.00 -30.72
C GLU A 346 -11.31 0.79 -29.83
N SER A 347 -11.82 1.73 -29.03
CA SER A 347 -11.02 2.56 -28.14
C SER A 347 -10.77 1.89 -26.79
N LEU A 348 -11.71 1.05 -26.36
CA LEU A 348 -11.73 0.38 -25.08
C LEU A 348 -11.92 -1.12 -25.24
N ILE A 349 -11.36 -1.86 -24.29
CA ILE A 349 -11.54 -3.29 -24.17
C ILE A 349 -11.90 -3.65 -22.73
N LEU A 350 -12.88 -4.51 -22.59
CA LEU A 350 -13.44 -4.96 -21.33
C LEU A 350 -13.06 -6.43 -21.12
N GLY A 351 -12.67 -6.76 -19.90
CA GLY A 351 -12.38 -8.12 -19.49
C GLY A 351 -13.06 -8.46 -18.17
N ALA A 352 -13.84 -9.54 -18.16
CA ALA A 352 -14.36 -10.16 -16.94
C ALA A 352 -13.31 -11.09 -16.33
N SER A 353 -13.32 -11.26 -15.01
CA SER A 353 -12.34 -12.09 -14.33
C SER A 353 -12.93 -12.88 -13.16
N ASN A 354 -12.27 -14.01 -12.89
CA ASN A 354 -12.57 -14.88 -11.74
C ASN A 354 -12.26 -14.23 -10.38
N ASP A 355 -11.61 -13.06 -10.35
CA ASP A 355 -11.30 -12.28 -9.14
C ASP A 355 -12.44 -11.36 -8.69
N PHE A 356 -13.65 -11.59 -9.21
CA PHE A 356 -14.90 -10.88 -8.88
C PHE A 356 -14.94 -9.43 -9.40
N ALA A 357 -13.99 -9.06 -10.26
CA ALA A 357 -13.96 -7.76 -10.90
C ALA A 357 -14.01 -7.89 -12.42
N SER A 358 -14.48 -6.82 -13.07
CA SER A 358 -14.24 -6.58 -14.49
C SER A 358 -13.33 -5.38 -14.65
N ARG A 359 -12.57 -5.33 -15.73
CA ARG A 359 -11.59 -4.25 -15.97
C ARG A 359 -11.73 -3.73 -17.38
N VAL A 360 -11.50 -2.44 -17.54
CA VAL A 360 -11.54 -1.76 -18.83
C VAL A 360 -10.17 -1.16 -19.09
N TRP A 361 -9.60 -1.46 -20.25
CA TRP A 361 -8.32 -0.91 -20.71
C TRP A 361 -8.54 -0.08 -21.97
N THR A 362 -7.63 0.84 -22.22
CA THR A 362 -7.50 1.54 -23.50
C THR A 362 -6.71 0.68 -24.48
N VAL A 363 -7.21 0.56 -25.71
CA VAL A 363 -6.60 -0.30 -26.74
C VAL A 363 -5.29 0.29 -27.27
N VAL A 364 -5.19 1.63 -27.36
CA VAL A 364 -4.04 2.32 -27.98
C VAL A 364 -2.79 2.29 -27.11
N ASP A 365 -2.90 2.54 -25.81
CA ASP A 365 -1.77 2.64 -24.87
C ASP A 365 -1.70 1.47 -23.88
N HIS A 366 -2.63 0.52 -23.99
CA HIS A 366 -2.72 -0.68 -23.15
C HIS A 366 -2.89 -0.41 -21.65
N ARG A 367 -3.35 0.78 -21.27
CA ARG A 367 -3.49 1.17 -19.86
C ARG A 367 -4.82 0.74 -19.26
N LEU A 368 -4.78 0.27 -18.01
CA LEU A 368 -5.97 0.02 -17.21
C LEU A 368 -6.65 1.36 -16.86
N ARG A 369 -7.92 1.51 -17.24
CA ARG A 369 -8.72 2.73 -17.02
C ARG A 369 -9.70 2.58 -15.87
N HIS A 370 -10.37 1.43 -15.81
CA HIS A 370 -11.39 1.17 -14.80
C HIS A 370 -11.25 -0.23 -14.22
N THR A 371 -11.47 -0.33 -12.92
CA THR A 371 -11.67 -1.60 -12.22
C THR A 371 -13.08 -1.57 -11.61
N LEU A 372 -13.95 -2.43 -12.12
CA LEU A 372 -15.35 -2.54 -11.75
C LEU A 372 -15.49 -3.60 -10.64
N THR A 373 -15.46 -3.14 -9.39
CA THR A 373 -15.56 -3.98 -8.19
C THR A 373 -16.92 -3.86 -7.53
N GLY A 374 -17.51 -4.99 -7.13
CA GLY A 374 -18.79 -5.01 -6.41
C GLY A 374 -19.59 -6.30 -6.54
N HIS A 375 -19.16 -7.21 -7.43
CA HIS A 375 -19.65 -8.59 -7.42
C HIS A 375 -19.04 -9.37 -6.24
N SER A 376 -19.80 -10.35 -5.73
CA SER A 376 -19.37 -11.25 -4.64
C SER A 376 -19.04 -12.66 -5.12
N GLY A 377 -18.92 -12.83 -6.44
CA GLY A 377 -18.61 -14.09 -7.11
C GLY A 377 -17.93 -13.86 -8.45
N LYS A 378 -17.49 -14.96 -9.08
CA LYS A 378 -16.78 -14.92 -10.38
C LYS A 378 -17.60 -14.17 -11.41
N VAL A 379 -17.01 -13.18 -12.06
CA VAL A 379 -17.66 -12.51 -13.18
C VAL A 379 -17.45 -13.40 -14.39
N MET A 380 -18.53 -13.93 -14.94
CA MET A 380 -18.48 -14.90 -16.04
C MET A 380 -18.62 -14.21 -17.39
N ALA A 381 -19.34 -13.08 -17.42
CA ALA A 381 -19.66 -12.37 -18.64
C ALA A 381 -19.59 -10.87 -18.43
N ALA A 382 -19.11 -10.14 -19.43
CA ALA A 382 -19.07 -8.68 -19.43
C ALA A 382 -19.17 -8.18 -20.87
N ARG A 383 -20.06 -7.21 -21.12
CA ARG A 383 -20.29 -6.62 -22.45
C ARG A 383 -20.43 -5.11 -22.37
N PHE A 384 -19.95 -4.41 -23.40
CA PHE A 384 -20.30 -3.01 -23.59
C PHE A 384 -21.77 -2.91 -23.99
N LEU A 385 -22.45 -1.90 -23.46
CA LEU A 385 -23.71 -1.44 -24.00
C LEU A 385 -23.40 -0.51 -25.19
N SER A 386 -24.41 -0.27 -26.04
CA SER A 386 -24.24 0.50 -27.28
C SER A 386 -23.70 1.92 -27.07
N GLU A 387 -24.00 2.53 -25.92
CA GLU A 387 -23.22 3.66 -25.43
C GLU A 387 -21.92 3.13 -24.81
N SER A 388 -20.76 3.37 -25.45
CA SER A 388 -19.42 2.96 -24.97
C SER A 388 -19.08 3.43 -23.54
N ALA A 389 -19.93 4.27 -22.94
CA ALA A 389 -19.87 4.70 -21.56
C ALA A 389 -20.45 3.70 -20.54
N LYS A 390 -21.19 2.66 -20.95
CA LYS A 390 -21.84 1.72 -20.02
C LYS A 390 -21.46 0.28 -20.30
N VAL A 391 -21.37 -0.49 -19.23
CA VAL A 391 -20.99 -1.90 -19.26
C VAL A 391 -22.00 -2.71 -18.45
N VAL A 392 -22.34 -3.89 -18.93
CA VAL A 392 -23.11 -4.87 -18.17
C VAL A 392 -22.24 -6.07 -17.85
N THR A 393 -22.27 -6.53 -16.61
CA THR A 393 -21.55 -7.72 -16.13
C THR A 393 -22.52 -8.72 -15.52
N GLY A 394 -22.25 -10.01 -15.74
CA GLY A 394 -23.01 -11.11 -15.18
C GLY A 394 -22.10 -12.03 -14.38
N SER A 395 -22.57 -12.41 -13.20
CA SER A 395 -21.74 -13.09 -12.20
C SER A 395 -22.38 -14.37 -11.67
N HIS A 396 -21.51 -15.22 -11.14
CA HIS A 396 -21.86 -16.38 -10.36
C HIS A 396 -22.55 -16.03 -9.02
N ASP A 397 -22.50 -14.77 -8.58
CA ASP A 397 -23.25 -14.29 -7.42
C ASP A 397 -24.76 -14.16 -7.65
N ARG A 398 -25.24 -14.53 -8.84
CA ARG A 398 -26.66 -14.49 -9.28
C ARG A 398 -27.17 -13.07 -9.53
N THR A 399 -26.28 -12.11 -9.71
CA THR A 399 -26.62 -10.74 -10.08
C THR A 399 -26.06 -10.36 -11.45
N LEU A 400 -26.77 -9.45 -12.11
CA LEU A 400 -26.22 -8.64 -13.19
C LEU A 400 -25.96 -7.24 -12.64
N LYS A 401 -24.86 -6.62 -13.04
CA LYS A 401 -24.56 -5.23 -12.67
C LYS A 401 -24.37 -4.39 -13.92
N ILE A 402 -24.95 -3.20 -13.90
CA ILE A 402 -24.76 -2.19 -14.94
C ILE A 402 -23.86 -1.12 -14.33
N TRP A 403 -22.78 -0.82 -15.04
CA TRP A 403 -21.75 0.13 -14.66
C TRP A 403 -21.77 1.29 -15.62
N ASP A 404 -21.59 2.49 -15.08
CA ASP A 404 -21.29 3.67 -15.89
C ASP A 404 -19.82 4.01 -15.71
N LEU A 405 -19.08 3.97 -16.82
CA LEU A 405 -17.64 4.22 -16.86
C LEU A 405 -17.32 5.71 -16.64
N ARG A 406 -18.27 6.62 -16.93
CA ARG A 406 -18.09 8.06 -16.69
C ARG A 406 -18.12 8.37 -15.20
N SER A 407 -19.15 7.89 -14.50
CA SER A 407 -19.27 8.05 -13.03
C SER A 407 -18.40 7.05 -12.24
N ARG A 408 -17.84 6.03 -12.91
CA ARG A 408 -17.03 4.95 -12.31
C ARG A 408 -17.77 4.20 -11.20
N ALA A 409 -19.09 4.05 -11.36
CA ALA A 409 -19.96 3.47 -10.35
C ALA A 409 -20.86 2.37 -10.94
N CYS A 410 -21.26 1.43 -10.08
CA CYS A 410 -22.36 0.53 -10.36
C CYS A 410 -23.67 1.32 -10.25
N ILE A 411 -24.35 1.56 -11.37
CA ILE A 411 -25.60 2.32 -11.40
C ILE A 411 -26.82 1.44 -11.15
N ARG A 412 -26.74 0.14 -11.43
CA ARG A 412 -27.86 -0.79 -11.24
C ARG A 412 -27.36 -2.19 -10.89
N THR A 413 -28.00 -2.82 -9.92
CA THR A 413 -27.82 -4.25 -9.61
C THR A 413 -29.16 -4.95 -9.82
N ILE A 414 -29.18 -5.96 -10.67
CA ILE A 414 -30.36 -6.75 -11.01
C ILE A 414 -30.17 -8.15 -10.43
N PHE A 415 -31.10 -8.58 -9.59
CA PHE A 415 -31.08 -9.94 -9.05
C PHE A 415 -31.70 -10.91 -10.07
N ALA A 416 -30.88 -11.79 -10.63
CA ALA A 416 -31.32 -12.71 -11.67
C ALA A 416 -31.78 -14.08 -11.14
N GLY A 417 -31.62 -14.35 -9.84
CA GLY A 417 -32.05 -15.60 -9.20
C GLY A 417 -31.15 -16.81 -9.44
N SER A 418 -30.32 -16.80 -10.50
CA SER A 418 -29.39 -17.86 -10.86
C SER A 418 -28.07 -17.30 -11.40
N SER A 419 -26.98 -18.09 -11.29
CA SER A 419 -25.67 -17.76 -11.84
C SER A 419 -25.79 -17.42 -13.33
N CYS A 420 -25.25 -16.28 -13.73
CA CYS A 420 -25.16 -15.86 -15.12
C CYS A 420 -23.89 -16.44 -15.74
N ASN A 421 -24.02 -17.18 -16.84
CA ASN A 421 -22.89 -17.76 -17.56
C ASN A 421 -22.46 -16.87 -18.73
N ASP A 422 -23.42 -16.33 -19.48
CA ASP A 422 -23.18 -15.40 -20.57
C ASP A 422 -24.31 -14.37 -20.66
N LEU A 423 -24.05 -13.23 -21.30
CA LEU A 423 -25.03 -12.19 -21.55
C LEU A 423 -24.73 -11.46 -22.85
N VAL A 424 -25.78 -10.89 -23.44
CA VAL A 424 -25.70 -10.09 -24.66
C VAL A 424 -26.70 -8.95 -24.60
N PRO A 425 -26.31 -7.71 -24.94
CA PRO A 425 -27.25 -6.61 -25.08
C PRO A 425 -27.97 -6.70 -26.43
N SER A 426 -29.29 -6.52 -26.38
CA SER A 426 -30.16 -6.43 -27.54
C SER A 426 -30.24 -4.97 -27.98
N ASP A 427 -29.67 -4.70 -29.16
CA ASP A 427 -29.78 -3.46 -29.94
C ASP A 427 -28.84 -2.29 -29.57
N SER A 428 -28.60 -1.44 -30.57
CA SER A 428 -27.92 -0.13 -30.59
C SER A 428 -28.46 0.89 -29.59
N ALA A 429 -29.63 0.66 -29.00
CA ALA A 429 -30.16 1.47 -27.91
C ALA A 429 -29.92 0.86 -26.51
N ALA A 430 -29.37 -0.36 -26.41
CA ALA A 430 -29.09 -1.06 -25.17
C ALA A 430 -30.28 -1.12 -24.19
N THR A 431 -31.48 -1.16 -24.74
CA THR A 431 -32.73 -1.13 -23.96
C THR A 431 -33.01 -2.48 -23.31
N THR A 432 -32.54 -3.59 -23.89
CA THR A 432 -32.77 -4.93 -23.34
C THR A 432 -31.44 -5.68 -23.17
N ILE A 433 -31.25 -6.31 -22.02
CA ILE A 433 -30.14 -7.22 -21.73
C ILE A 433 -30.68 -8.64 -21.72
N ILE A 434 -30.05 -9.53 -22.46
CA ILE A 434 -30.40 -10.95 -22.49
C ILE A 434 -29.33 -11.70 -21.71
N SER A 435 -29.71 -12.47 -20.70
CA SER A 435 -28.77 -13.24 -19.88
C SER A 435 -29.11 -14.72 -19.84
N GLY A 436 -28.07 -15.53 -19.90
CA GLY A 436 -28.13 -16.99 -19.91
C GLY A 436 -27.70 -17.55 -18.58
N HIS A 437 -28.54 -18.39 -17.98
CA HIS A 437 -28.36 -18.81 -16.61
C HIS A 437 -28.12 -20.31 -16.44
N PHE A 438 -27.51 -20.66 -15.30
CA PHE A 438 -27.25 -22.04 -14.92
C PHE A 438 -28.54 -22.87 -14.72
N ASP A 439 -29.65 -22.24 -14.35
CA ASP A 439 -30.98 -22.85 -14.20
C ASP A 439 -31.68 -23.15 -15.55
N LYS A 440 -30.93 -23.08 -16.67
CA LYS A 440 -31.39 -23.39 -18.03
C LYS A 440 -32.43 -22.41 -18.57
N LYS A 441 -32.49 -21.20 -18.02
CA LYS A 441 -33.39 -20.14 -18.49
C LYS A 441 -32.62 -19.01 -19.13
N ILE A 442 -33.16 -18.48 -20.22
CA ILE A 442 -32.78 -17.17 -20.75
C ILE A 442 -33.72 -16.14 -20.17
N ARG A 443 -33.18 -15.01 -19.74
CA ARG A 443 -33.95 -13.89 -19.18
C ARG A 443 -33.72 -12.63 -19.99
N PHE A 444 -34.80 -11.90 -20.26
CA PHE A 444 -34.79 -10.61 -20.95
C PHE A 444 -35.07 -9.49 -19.95
N TRP A 445 -34.10 -8.62 -19.76
CA TRP A 445 -34.16 -7.51 -18.81
C TRP A 445 -34.26 -6.20 -19.57
N ASP A 446 -35.36 -5.48 -19.39
CA ASP A 446 -35.45 -4.11 -19.89
C ASP A 446 -34.71 -3.16 -18.92
N THR A 447 -33.76 -2.39 -19.46
CA THR A 447 -32.95 -1.45 -18.68
C THR A 447 -33.75 -0.23 -18.24
N ARG A 448 -34.90 0.05 -18.87
CA ARG A 448 -35.78 1.18 -18.54
C ARG A 448 -36.80 0.86 -17.45
N THR A 449 -37.16 -0.41 -17.27
CA THR A 449 -38.19 -0.84 -16.33
C THR A 449 -37.63 -1.71 -15.22
N GLU A 450 -38.31 -1.73 -14.07
CA GLU A 450 -37.97 -2.59 -12.92
C GLU A 450 -38.72 -3.94 -12.94
N GLN A 451 -39.46 -4.23 -14.01
CA GLN A 451 -40.29 -5.42 -14.09
C GLN A 451 -39.49 -6.71 -14.25
N SER A 452 -40.11 -7.81 -13.82
CA SER A 452 -39.57 -9.17 -13.93
C SER A 452 -39.30 -9.53 -15.38
N ALA A 453 -38.11 -10.08 -15.62
CA ALA A 453 -37.69 -10.53 -16.94
C ALA A 453 -38.69 -11.51 -17.57
N ASN A 454 -38.91 -11.39 -18.88
CA ASN A 454 -39.49 -12.50 -19.64
C ASN A 454 -38.50 -13.67 -19.58
N GLU A 455 -38.99 -14.87 -19.28
CA GLU A 455 -38.16 -16.07 -19.14
C GLU A 455 -38.47 -17.07 -20.25
N VAL A 456 -37.42 -17.59 -20.89
CA VAL A 456 -37.51 -18.69 -21.86
C VAL A 456 -36.77 -19.90 -21.29
N PRO A 457 -37.48 -20.98 -20.90
CA PRO A 457 -36.84 -22.19 -20.41
C PRO A 457 -36.27 -23.02 -21.58
N LEU A 458 -35.08 -23.58 -21.37
CA LEU A 458 -34.40 -24.48 -22.31
C LEU A 458 -34.14 -25.84 -21.65
N GLN A 459 -33.97 -26.88 -22.47
CA GLN A 459 -33.70 -28.23 -21.96
C GLN A 459 -32.24 -28.41 -21.48
N GLY A 460 -31.31 -27.64 -22.06
CA GLY A 460 -29.86 -27.71 -21.82
C GLY A 460 -29.30 -26.55 -21.02
N LYS A 461 -28.07 -26.71 -20.50
CA LYS A 461 -27.33 -25.62 -19.87
C LYS A 461 -26.95 -24.57 -20.91
N ILE A 462 -27.03 -23.30 -20.51
CA ILE A 462 -26.64 -22.18 -21.37
C ILE A 462 -25.17 -21.88 -21.11
N THR A 463 -24.34 -22.03 -22.14
CA THR A 463 -22.89 -21.80 -22.07
C THR A 463 -22.50 -20.47 -22.71
N SER A 464 -23.18 -20.08 -23.78
CA SER A 464 -22.94 -18.82 -24.48
C SER A 464 -24.20 -18.30 -25.15
N LEU A 465 -24.25 -16.99 -25.38
CA LEU A 465 -25.33 -16.29 -26.07
C LEU A 465 -24.76 -15.37 -27.14
N SER A 466 -25.37 -15.38 -28.32
CA SER A 466 -25.08 -14.43 -29.38
C SER A 466 -26.36 -14.03 -30.10
N LEU A 467 -26.37 -12.79 -30.60
CA LEU A 467 -27.46 -12.26 -31.42
C LEU A 467 -26.98 -12.10 -32.86
N SER A 468 -27.77 -12.61 -33.79
CA SER A 468 -27.57 -12.33 -35.22
C SER A 468 -27.73 -10.83 -35.49
N ARG A 469 -26.82 -10.26 -36.29
CA ARG A 469 -26.90 -8.86 -36.76
C ARG A 469 -27.74 -8.70 -38.03
N GLU A 470 -28.20 -9.79 -38.65
CA GLU A 470 -29.06 -9.68 -39.84
C GLU A 470 -30.54 -9.65 -39.47
N PRO A 471 -31.34 -8.72 -40.02
CA PRO A 471 -32.78 -8.86 -40.02
C PRO A 471 -33.11 -10.10 -40.86
N VAL A 472 -33.72 -11.11 -40.24
CA VAL A 472 -34.21 -12.28 -40.95
C VAL A 472 -35.23 -11.81 -41.98
N LEU A 473 -34.84 -11.78 -43.27
CA LEU A 473 -35.77 -11.59 -44.38
C LEU A 473 -36.72 -12.78 -44.40
N TRP A 474 -37.88 -12.63 -43.76
CA TRP A 474 -39.01 -13.50 -43.98
C TRP A 474 -39.44 -13.29 -45.44
N HIS A 475 -38.99 -14.16 -46.34
CA HIS A 475 -39.64 -14.27 -47.64
C HIS A 475 -41.08 -14.70 -47.39
N ALA A 476 -41.97 -13.72 -47.54
CA ALA A 476 -43.40 -13.83 -47.33
C ALA A 476 -44.01 -14.90 -48.25
N LEU A 477 -44.68 -15.88 -47.65
CA LEU A 477 -45.91 -16.43 -48.22
C LEU A 477 -47.05 -15.97 -47.31
N GLY A 478 -47.84 -15.06 -47.88
CA GLY A 478 -49.05 -14.39 -47.40
C GLY A 478 -49.58 -14.71 -46.01
N THR A 479 -49.53 -13.71 -45.12
CA THR A 479 -50.71 -13.09 -44.50
C THR A 479 -50.24 -11.92 -43.61
N GLN A 480 -50.93 -10.78 -43.68
CA GLN A 480 -50.63 -9.59 -42.88
C GLN A 480 -50.74 -9.92 -41.39
N VAL A 481 -49.62 -9.89 -40.68
CA VAL A 481 -49.58 -9.75 -39.22
C VAL A 481 -48.49 -8.74 -38.89
N GLU A 482 -48.83 -7.80 -38.03
CA GLU A 482 -48.07 -6.60 -37.69
C GLU A 482 -46.65 -6.88 -37.18
N ASN A 483 -45.75 -5.98 -37.57
CA ASN A 483 -44.31 -6.02 -37.33
C ASN A 483 -43.94 -6.01 -35.84
N HIS A 484 -43.44 -7.14 -35.33
CA HIS A 484 -42.48 -7.16 -34.22
C HIS A 484 -41.20 -7.88 -34.68
N LEU A 485 -40.13 -7.10 -34.80
CA LEU A 485 -38.77 -7.57 -35.08
C LEU A 485 -38.30 -8.47 -33.93
N CYS A 486 -38.32 -9.79 -34.10
CA CYS A 486 -37.66 -10.72 -33.20
C CYS A 486 -36.25 -11.04 -33.70
N PRO A 487 -35.18 -10.66 -32.97
CA PRO A 487 -33.82 -11.11 -33.30
C PRO A 487 -33.67 -12.61 -33.00
N ALA A 488 -32.99 -13.33 -33.89
CA ALA A 488 -32.67 -14.75 -33.70
C ALA A 488 -31.56 -14.91 -32.66
N ILE A 489 -31.82 -15.73 -31.63
CA ILE A 489 -30.84 -16.10 -30.59
C ILE A 489 -30.12 -17.37 -31.06
N GLU A 490 -28.80 -17.28 -31.25
CA GLU A 490 -27.99 -18.43 -31.60
C GLU A 490 -27.36 -19.02 -30.32
N LEU A 491 -27.73 -20.26 -29.99
CA LEU A 491 -27.19 -21.01 -28.86
C LEU A 491 -26.06 -21.91 -29.35
N LYS A 492 -24.79 -21.57 -29.05
CA LYS A 492 -23.69 -22.49 -29.32
C LYS A 492 -23.68 -23.60 -28.27
N ARG A 493 -23.94 -24.84 -28.70
CA ARG A 493 -23.69 -26.04 -27.89
C ARG A 493 -22.19 -26.35 -27.95
N SER A 494 -21.57 -26.47 -26.77
CA SER A 494 -20.21 -27.01 -26.62
C SER A 494 -20.22 -28.52 -26.75
#